data_AF-A0A9P8NXZ5-F1
#
_entry.id   AF-A0A9P8NXZ5-F1
#
_cell.length_a   1.000
_cell.length_b   1.000
_cell.length_c   1.000
_cell.angle_alpha   90.00
_cell.angle_beta   90.00
_cell.angle_gamma   90.00
#
_symmetry.space_group_name_H-M   'P 1'
#
loop_
_entity.id
_entity.type
_entity.pdbx_description
1 polymer ?
#
loop_
_entity_poly.entity_id
_entity_poly.type
_entity_poly.pdbx_seq_one_letter_code
_entity_poly.pdbx_strand_id
1 'polypeptide(L)'
;MLVERQKGNILSQLKLIEMSSSKAEKTQLMNTLIEQQKRFNQLLRLKVAQHNEFISRLQSRILRLSIIDQNDIRPLGKATTENVAQDRPTFYKEEINLMIIDFLLKTSYLNRSQSQELNAGVMLAKKLGLEKQVDYDVILQGLEIYNQIKIHKNLKVLMNWCTENKRSLKSIQTLNNSDSSLEFETYFQSFIENIKLGKLPDALEVANSYLINFLDINARGNLNQIASGAALLCWNHDSFRNVFAQSSKTGGLKSSSFYDQNVHMMNQIEKNVSHYNDLLEDLKWTKLANFFLFNFNSLYGIEQSPELLLLLSIGSIALKTRSCAHEINEIVDSEHISFESYLKENLSMGARSGISNECPICSTDLFELTSHLPFSHQVKSNIYDNSVMLPNGNVYQYEKLMLNNWKLSQDSVLESSGSGSMRSASAFLTSLQASDDVDRQEEHASLLGSHKIVDPLTGQSFRREQIVKVYPT
;
A
#
# COMPACT_ATOMS: atom_id res chain seq x y z
N MET A 1 26.58 6.68 -21.27
CA MET A 1 27.05 7.69 -20.27
C MET A 1 28.26 7.29 -19.43
N LEU A 2 28.22 6.25 -18.57
CA LEU A 2 29.34 5.95 -17.64
C LEU A 2 30.64 5.55 -18.38
N VAL A 3 30.51 4.68 -19.38
CA VAL A 3 31.63 4.21 -20.24
C VAL A 3 32.19 5.36 -21.08
N GLU A 4 31.34 6.26 -21.58
CA GLU A 4 31.77 7.42 -22.38
C GLU A 4 32.53 8.46 -21.55
N ARG A 5 32.08 8.74 -20.32
CA ARG A 5 32.81 9.60 -19.39
C ARG A 5 34.19 9.04 -19.06
N GLN A 6 34.27 7.73 -18.83
CA GLN A 6 35.54 7.10 -18.53
C GLN A 6 36.47 7.07 -19.74
N LYS A 7 35.95 6.83 -20.95
CA LYS A 7 36.70 6.96 -22.20
C LYS A 7 37.30 8.36 -22.34
N GLY A 8 36.52 9.41 -22.05
CA GLY A 8 37.01 10.79 -22.02
C GLY A 8 38.14 11.02 -21.01
N ASN A 9 38.02 10.46 -19.81
CA ASN A 9 39.05 10.57 -18.77
C ASN A 9 40.34 9.81 -19.11
N ILE A 10 40.23 8.63 -19.75
CA ILE A 10 41.40 7.88 -20.23
C ILE A 10 42.10 8.67 -21.34
N LEU A 11 41.35 9.27 -22.26
CA LEU A 11 41.92 10.08 -23.34
C LEU A 11 42.65 11.34 -22.83
N SER A 12 42.15 12.00 -21.79
CA SER A 12 42.87 13.13 -21.17
C SER A 12 44.13 12.67 -20.42
N GLN A 13 44.07 11.54 -19.71
CA GLN A 13 45.23 10.96 -19.03
C GLN A 13 46.30 10.46 -20.02
N LEU A 14 45.90 9.89 -21.16
CA LEU A 14 46.82 9.49 -22.23
C LEU A 14 47.54 10.69 -22.85
N LYS A 15 46.82 11.81 -23.09
CA LYS A 15 47.45 13.06 -23.55
C LYS A 15 48.47 13.60 -22.54
N LEU A 16 48.19 13.51 -21.23
CA LEU A 16 49.13 13.89 -20.18
C LEU A 16 50.39 12.99 -20.17
N ILE A 17 50.23 11.69 -20.43
CA ILE A 17 51.35 10.75 -20.56
C ILE A 17 52.20 11.07 -21.80
N GLU A 18 51.58 11.43 -22.93
CA GLU A 18 52.27 11.83 -24.16
C GLU A 18 53.11 13.11 -23.96
N MET A 19 52.63 14.08 -23.18
CA MET A 19 53.31 15.36 -22.91
C MET A 19 54.46 15.27 -21.89
N SER A 20 54.53 14.21 -21.08
CA SER A 20 55.58 14.05 -20.06
C SER A 20 56.93 13.61 -20.68
N SER A 21 58.05 14.06 -20.10
CA SER A 21 59.40 13.83 -20.67
C SER A 21 60.16 12.70 -19.98
N SER A 22 59.89 12.44 -18.69
CA SER A 22 60.61 11.47 -17.86
C SER A 22 60.01 10.05 -17.94
N LYS A 23 60.88 9.04 -18.12
CA LYS A 23 60.47 7.62 -18.19
C LYS A 23 59.84 7.13 -16.88
N ALA A 24 60.32 7.62 -15.73
CA ALA A 24 59.81 7.24 -14.42
C ALA A 24 58.38 7.77 -14.19
N GLU A 25 58.13 9.03 -14.55
CA GLU A 25 56.80 9.66 -14.45
C GLU A 25 55.78 8.99 -15.38
N LYS A 26 56.18 8.63 -16.60
CA LYS A 26 55.35 7.83 -17.51
C LYS A 26 54.94 6.50 -16.92
N THR A 27 55.86 5.78 -16.28
CA THR A 27 55.54 4.49 -15.65
C THR A 27 54.62 4.64 -14.43
N GLN A 28 54.78 5.70 -13.64
CA GLN A 28 53.88 5.98 -12.50
C GLN A 28 52.47 6.33 -12.98
N LEU A 29 52.35 7.25 -13.96
CA LEU A 29 51.05 7.62 -14.54
C LEU A 29 50.37 6.41 -15.19
N MET A 30 51.11 5.57 -15.91
CA MET A 30 50.58 4.34 -16.50
C MET A 30 50.06 3.37 -15.43
N ASN A 31 50.79 3.19 -14.33
CA ASN A 31 50.34 2.34 -13.22
C ASN A 31 49.07 2.89 -12.56
N THR A 32 48.97 4.21 -12.37
CA THR A 32 47.75 4.83 -11.84
C THR A 32 46.56 4.67 -12.78
N LEU A 33 46.77 4.77 -14.10
CA LEU A 33 45.74 4.57 -15.12
C LEU A 33 45.27 3.11 -15.13
N ILE A 34 46.19 2.14 -15.04
CA ILE A 34 45.87 0.71 -14.92
C ILE A 34 45.04 0.47 -13.65
N GLU A 35 45.37 1.09 -12.53
CA GLU A 35 44.62 0.94 -11.29
C GLU A 35 43.22 1.55 -11.37
N GLN A 36 43.09 2.75 -11.95
CA GLN A 36 41.79 3.37 -12.23
C GLN A 36 40.94 2.50 -13.16
N GLN A 37 41.53 1.90 -14.20
CA GLN A 37 40.82 1.00 -15.09
C GLN A 37 40.38 -0.30 -14.40
N LYS A 38 41.22 -0.86 -13.52
CA LYS A 38 40.85 -2.02 -12.70
C LYS A 38 39.66 -1.71 -11.79
N ARG A 39 39.68 -0.57 -11.10
CA ARG A 39 38.57 -0.11 -10.24
C ARG A 39 37.29 0.10 -11.05
N PHE A 40 37.40 0.71 -12.23
CA PHE A 40 36.23 0.86 -13.10
C PHE A 40 35.68 -0.48 -13.60
N ASN A 41 36.54 -1.41 -14.02
CA ASN A 41 36.09 -2.73 -14.46
C ASN A 41 35.38 -3.49 -13.32
N GLN A 42 35.85 -3.35 -12.07
CA GLN A 42 35.15 -3.89 -10.91
C GLN A 42 33.77 -3.23 -10.72
N LEU A 43 33.70 -1.89 -10.76
CA LEU A 43 32.43 -1.16 -10.66
C LEU A 43 31.45 -1.52 -11.80
N LEU A 44 31.96 -1.69 -13.01
CA LEU A 44 31.17 -2.10 -14.16
C LEU A 44 30.59 -3.50 -13.96
N ARG A 45 31.41 -4.46 -13.49
CA ARG A 45 30.95 -5.82 -13.16
C ARG A 45 29.84 -5.80 -12.10
N LEU A 46 30.00 -5.00 -11.05
CA LEU A 46 28.97 -4.86 -10.01
C LEU A 46 27.67 -4.27 -10.57
N LYS A 47 27.74 -3.21 -11.36
CA LYS A 47 26.54 -2.61 -11.99
C LYS A 47 25.86 -3.55 -12.98
N VAL A 48 26.62 -4.31 -13.76
CA VAL A 48 26.07 -5.31 -14.67
C VAL A 48 25.37 -6.43 -13.90
N ALA A 49 25.96 -6.90 -12.79
CA ALA A 49 25.33 -7.90 -11.93
C ALA A 49 24.01 -7.39 -11.35
N GLN A 50 23.98 -6.17 -10.80
CA GLN A 50 22.76 -5.53 -10.30
C GLN A 50 21.70 -5.39 -11.40
N HIS A 51 22.10 -4.94 -12.59
CA HIS A 51 21.17 -4.81 -13.72
C HIS A 51 20.58 -6.16 -14.16
N ASN A 52 21.41 -7.20 -14.23
CA ASN A 52 20.95 -8.55 -14.56
C ASN A 52 19.97 -9.10 -13.50
N GLU A 53 20.19 -8.78 -12.23
CA GLU A 53 19.26 -9.12 -11.15
C GLU A 53 17.90 -8.42 -11.35
N PHE A 54 17.90 -7.12 -11.65
CA PHE A 54 16.67 -6.38 -11.96
C PHE A 54 15.93 -6.98 -13.16
N ILE A 55 16.66 -7.34 -14.23
CA ILE A 55 16.06 -8.04 -15.38
C ILE A 55 15.44 -9.37 -14.95
N SER A 56 16.12 -10.17 -14.12
CA SER A 56 15.58 -11.44 -13.64
C SER A 56 14.28 -11.25 -12.85
N ARG A 57 14.21 -10.21 -11.99
CA ARG A 57 12.99 -9.87 -11.24
C ARG A 57 11.86 -9.48 -12.19
N LEU A 58 12.13 -8.60 -13.16
CA LEU A 58 11.14 -8.19 -14.16
C LEU A 58 10.61 -9.36 -14.99
N GLN A 59 11.49 -10.27 -15.42
CA GLN A 59 11.08 -11.49 -16.12
C GLN A 59 10.15 -12.36 -15.26
N SER A 60 10.48 -12.57 -13.98
CA SER A 60 9.61 -13.30 -13.06
C SER A 60 8.26 -12.62 -12.82
N ARG A 61 8.21 -11.28 -12.78
CA ARG A 61 6.96 -10.52 -12.64
C ARG A 61 6.11 -10.58 -13.91
N ILE A 62 6.71 -10.46 -15.09
CA ILE A 62 6.00 -10.59 -16.37
C ILE A 62 5.39 -11.99 -16.52
N LEU A 63 6.12 -13.04 -16.14
CA LEU A 63 5.58 -14.40 -16.11
C LEU A 63 4.38 -14.50 -15.16
N ARG A 64 4.46 -13.94 -13.94
CA ARG A 64 3.34 -13.91 -13.00
C ARG A 64 2.13 -13.16 -13.57
N LEU A 65 2.34 -11.99 -14.18
CA LEU A 65 1.27 -11.22 -14.83
C LEU A 65 0.62 -11.98 -15.98
N SER A 66 1.39 -12.73 -16.78
CA SER A 66 0.84 -13.55 -17.86
C SER A 66 -0.05 -14.70 -17.35
N ILE A 67 0.27 -15.25 -16.17
CA ILE A 67 -0.55 -16.27 -15.50
C ILE A 67 -1.87 -15.66 -15.02
N ILE A 68 -1.83 -14.43 -14.47
CA ILE A 68 -3.03 -13.68 -14.07
C ILE A 68 -3.94 -13.46 -15.27
N ASP A 69 -3.38 -13.00 -16.40
CA ASP A 69 -4.13 -12.72 -17.62
C ASP A 69 -4.83 -13.98 -18.17
N GLN A 70 -4.14 -15.12 -18.16
CA GLN A 70 -4.71 -16.41 -18.58
C GLN A 70 -5.84 -16.89 -17.65
N ASN A 71 -5.75 -16.59 -16.36
CA ASN A 71 -6.73 -17.00 -15.34
C ASN A 71 -7.96 -16.08 -15.26
N ASP A 72 -7.79 -14.79 -15.60
CA ASP A 72 -8.86 -13.77 -15.60
C ASP A 72 -9.65 -13.70 -16.92
N ILE A 73 -9.07 -14.09 -18.07
CA ILE A 73 -9.70 -13.91 -19.40
C ILE A 73 -10.70 -15.01 -19.81
N ARG A 74 -10.75 -16.18 -19.16
CA ARG A 74 -11.72 -17.22 -19.58
C ARG A 74 -13.04 -17.15 -18.80
N PRO A 75 -14.12 -16.56 -19.35
CA PRO A 75 -15.46 -16.85 -18.86
C PRO A 75 -15.71 -18.35 -19.00
N LEU A 76 -16.19 -18.97 -17.92
CA LEU A 76 -16.61 -20.37 -17.76
C LEU A 76 -17.02 -21.06 -19.08
N GLY A 77 -16.02 -21.51 -19.83
CA GLY A 77 -16.17 -22.02 -21.18
C GLY A 77 -15.16 -23.12 -21.38
N LYS A 78 -15.53 -24.32 -20.92
CA LYS A 78 -14.91 -25.62 -21.23
C LYS A 78 -13.37 -25.59 -21.23
N ALA A 79 -12.76 -25.49 -20.06
CA ALA A 79 -11.40 -25.98 -19.86
C ALA A 79 -11.46 -27.16 -18.88
N THR A 80 -10.83 -28.27 -19.29
CA THR A 80 -10.64 -29.52 -18.53
C THR A 80 -10.39 -29.26 -17.04
N THR A 81 -11.26 -29.80 -16.20
CA THR A 81 -11.70 -29.23 -14.93
C THR A 81 -10.89 -29.59 -13.67
N GLU A 82 -9.76 -30.27 -13.80
CA GLU A 82 -9.05 -30.78 -12.60
C GLU A 82 -7.81 -29.94 -12.19
N ASN A 83 -7.00 -29.46 -13.13
CA ASN A 83 -5.77 -28.71 -12.78
C ASN A 83 -6.03 -27.23 -12.43
N VAL A 84 -7.00 -26.58 -13.08
CA VAL A 84 -7.30 -25.14 -12.86
C VAL A 84 -7.92 -24.88 -11.48
N ALA A 85 -8.54 -25.89 -10.87
CA ALA A 85 -9.18 -25.77 -9.56
C ALA A 85 -8.17 -25.76 -8.39
N GLN A 86 -7.04 -26.47 -8.52
CA GLN A 86 -5.97 -26.50 -7.51
C GLN A 86 -5.02 -25.29 -7.59
N ASP A 87 -4.83 -24.70 -8.77
CA ASP A 87 -3.89 -23.59 -8.97
C ASP A 87 -4.42 -22.22 -8.52
N ARG A 88 -5.74 -22.06 -8.38
CA ARG A 88 -6.36 -20.80 -7.89
C ARG A 88 -6.13 -20.54 -6.40
N PRO A 89 -6.39 -21.47 -5.47
CA PRO A 89 -6.16 -21.23 -4.05
C PRO A 89 -4.68 -21.01 -3.71
N THR A 90 -3.76 -21.69 -4.40
CA THR A 90 -2.31 -21.47 -4.25
C THR A 90 -1.92 -20.06 -4.70
N PHE A 91 -2.47 -19.58 -5.82
CA PHE A 91 -2.28 -18.20 -6.28
C PHE A 91 -2.73 -17.17 -5.23
N TYR A 92 -3.95 -17.27 -4.68
CA TYR A 92 -4.41 -16.33 -3.65
C TYR A 92 -3.58 -16.41 -2.36
N LYS A 93 -3.12 -17.61 -1.98
CA LYS A 93 -2.20 -17.79 -0.85
C LYS A 93 -0.88 -17.05 -1.09
N GLU A 94 -0.33 -17.08 -2.30
CA GLU A 94 0.86 -16.31 -2.64
C GLU A 94 0.63 -14.79 -2.61
N GLU A 95 -0.49 -14.29 -3.14
CA GLU A 95 -0.84 -12.86 -3.07
C GLU A 95 -0.96 -12.37 -1.62
N ILE A 96 -1.62 -13.14 -0.76
CA ILE A 96 -1.69 -12.85 0.68
C ILE A 96 -0.28 -12.86 1.31
N ASN A 97 0.54 -13.85 0.97
CA ASN A 97 1.92 -13.90 1.45
C ASN A 97 2.74 -12.68 1.00
N LEU A 98 2.54 -12.18 -0.23
CA LEU A 98 3.17 -10.95 -0.70
C LEU A 98 2.70 -9.72 0.09
N MET A 99 1.40 -9.59 0.35
CA MET A 99 0.87 -8.51 1.20
C MET A 99 1.44 -8.54 2.63
N ILE A 100 1.59 -9.74 3.20
CA ILE A 100 2.22 -9.93 4.51
C ILE A 100 3.71 -9.54 4.46
N ILE A 101 4.43 -9.98 3.43
CA ILE A 101 5.85 -9.62 3.24
C ILE A 101 5.99 -8.10 3.13
N ASP A 102 5.18 -7.43 2.30
CA ASP A 102 5.19 -5.97 2.14
C ASP A 102 4.94 -5.25 3.48
N PHE A 103 3.91 -5.68 4.22
CA PHE A 103 3.60 -5.14 5.53
C PHE A 103 4.78 -5.30 6.51
N LEU A 104 5.38 -6.49 6.60
CA LEU A 104 6.51 -6.77 7.49
C LEU A 104 7.75 -5.95 7.11
N LEU A 105 8.01 -5.80 5.81
CA LEU A 105 9.11 -4.96 5.32
C LEU A 105 8.89 -3.51 5.75
N LYS A 106 7.71 -2.94 5.47
CA LYS A 106 7.39 -1.53 5.76
C LYS A 106 7.30 -1.22 7.26
N THR A 107 6.90 -2.18 8.10
CA THR A 107 6.78 -1.98 9.56
C THR A 107 8.07 -2.22 10.34
N SER A 108 9.12 -2.70 9.67
CA SER A 108 10.39 -3.08 10.31
C SER A 108 11.19 -1.92 10.93
N TYR A 109 10.82 -0.65 10.71
CA TYR A 109 11.43 0.51 11.40
C TYR A 109 11.31 0.46 12.94
N LEU A 110 10.46 -0.42 13.49
CA LEU A 110 10.27 -0.58 14.93
C LEU A 110 11.39 -1.40 15.61
N ASN A 111 12.13 -2.22 14.87
CA ASN A 111 13.15 -3.10 15.45
C ASN A 111 14.50 -2.38 15.55
N ARG A 112 14.71 -1.77 16.72
CA ARG A 112 15.84 -0.89 17.09
C ARG A 112 17.26 -1.48 16.99
N SER A 113 17.44 -2.74 16.60
CA SER A 113 18.68 -3.47 16.93
C SER A 113 19.16 -4.50 15.91
N GLN A 114 18.60 -4.61 14.72
CA GLN A 114 18.92 -5.74 13.84
C GLN A 114 19.46 -5.31 12.47
N SER A 115 20.61 -5.88 12.12
CA SER A 115 21.25 -5.84 10.81
C SER A 115 20.27 -6.21 9.68
N GLN A 116 20.49 -5.66 8.48
CA GLN A 116 19.67 -5.86 7.26
C GLN A 116 19.29 -7.33 6.99
N GLU A 117 20.07 -8.30 7.48
CA GLU A 117 19.85 -9.73 7.31
C GLU A 117 18.72 -10.34 8.17
N LEU A 118 18.30 -9.66 9.24
CA LEU A 118 17.31 -10.16 10.22
C LEU A 118 15.91 -9.58 10.02
N ASN A 119 15.65 -8.88 8.91
CA ASN A 119 14.32 -8.36 8.64
C ASN A 119 13.33 -9.52 8.40
N ALA A 120 12.29 -9.59 9.23
CA ALA A 120 11.27 -10.64 9.17
C ALA A 120 10.62 -10.78 7.78
N GLY A 121 10.40 -9.66 7.07
CA GLY A 121 9.85 -9.67 5.71
C GLY A 121 10.80 -10.30 4.69
N VAL A 122 12.10 -10.00 4.77
CA VAL A 122 13.12 -10.60 3.88
C VAL A 122 13.28 -12.09 4.16
N MET A 123 13.28 -12.48 5.44
CA MET A 123 13.36 -13.89 5.83
C MET A 123 12.18 -14.69 5.29
N LEU A 124 10.97 -14.13 5.41
CA LEU A 124 9.75 -14.76 4.88
C LEU A 124 9.79 -14.85 3.35
N ALA A 125 10.20 -13.79 2.67
CA ALA A 125 10.32 -13.78 1.21
C ALA A 125 11.29 -14.85 0.69
N LYS A 126 12.45 -15.02 1.34
CA LYS A 126 13.42 -16.06 1.00
C LYS A 126 12.88 -17.47 1.26
N LYS A 127 12.23 -17.68 2.40
CA LYS A 127 11.66 -18.99 2.76
C LYS A 127 10.56 -19.43 1.77
N LEU A 128 9.78 -18.48 1.27
CA LEU A 128 8.68 -18.74 0.32
C LEU A 128 9.13 -18.65 -1.15
N GLY A 129 10.37 -18.29 -1.46
CA GLY A 129 10.85 -18.10 -2.84
C GLY A 129 10.24 -16.89 -3.57
N LEU A 130 9.66 -15.94 -2.83
CA LEU A 130 8.97 -14.76 -3.36
C LEU A 130 9.86 -13.52 -3.46
N GLU A 131 11.17 -13.66 -3.24
CA GLU A 131 12.15 -12.56 -3.24
C GLU A 131 12.18 -11.75 -4.54
N LYS A 132 11.88 -12.37 -5.69
CA LYS A 132 11.87 -11.69 -7.00
C LYS A 132 10.63 -10.84 -7.23
N GLN A 133 9.57 -11.08 -6.47
CA GLN A 133 8.30 -10.38 -6.59
C GLN A 133 8.29 -9.06 -5.83
N VAL A 134 9.21 -8.88 -4.86
CA VAL A 134 9.24 -7.70 -3.98
C VAL A 134 10.57 -6.96 -4.11
N ASP A 135 10.54 -5.64 -4.22
CA ASP A 135 11.74 -4.78 -4.22
C ASP A 135 12.18 -4.45 -2.79
N TYR A 136 12.52 -5.51 -2.04
CA TYR A 136 12.88 -5.42 -0.62
C TYR A 136 14.13 -4.54 -0.39
N ASP A 137 15.07 -4.52 -1.33
CA ASP A 137 16.30 -3.73 -1.26
C ASP A 137 16.05 -2.22 -1.30
N VAL A 138 15.10 -1.76 -2.11
CA VAL A 138 14.72 -0.34 -2.19
C VAL A 138 14.03 0.08 -0.89
N ILE A 139 13.10 -0.74 -0.39
CA ILE A 139 12.39 -0.49 0.87
C ILE A 139 13.39 -0.40 2.03
N LEU A 140 14.35 -1.34 2.13
CA LEU A 140 15.37 -1.33 3.17
C LEU A 140 16.27 -0.09 3.11
N GLN A 141 16.66 0.37 1.93
CA GLN A 141 17.44 1.60 1.79
C GLN A 141 16.67 2.82 2.32
N GLY A 142 15.38 2.93 2.00
CA GLY A 142 14.51 3.99 2.53
C GLY A 142 14.42 3.94 4.05
N LEU A 143 14.25 2.74 4.62
CA LEU A 143 14.16 2.53 6.06
C LEU A 143 15.49 2.79 6.79
N GLU A 144 16.61 2.49 6.16
CA GLU A 144 17.94 2.80 6.70
C GLU A 144 18.12 4.31 6.84
N ILE A 145 17.82 5.08 5.78
CA ILE A 145 17.88 6.54 5.82
C ILE A 145 16.90 7.08 6.85
N TYR A 146 15.67 6.56 6.92
CA TYR A 146 14.68 6.91 7.93
C TYR A 146 15.21 6.74 9.36
N ASN A 147 15.85 5.61 9.66
CA ASN A 147 16.43 5.33 10.97
C ASN A 147 17.62 6.24 11.28
N GLN A 148 18.45 6.57 10.29
CA GLN A 148 19.54 7.55 10.44
C GLN A 148 19.01 8.95 10.81
N ILE A 149 17.86 9.35 10.27
CA ILE A 149 17.23 10.63 10.59
C ILE A 149 16.59 10.58 11.98
N LYS A 150 15.78 9.55 12.26
CA LYS A 150 14.96 9.47 13.48
C LYS A 150 15.78 9.15 14.74
N ILE A 151 16.73 8.22 14.65
CA ILE A 151 17.50 7.73 15.80
C ILE A 151 18.83 8.47 15.91
N HIS A 152 19.59 8.50 14.81
CA HIS A 152 20.95 9.06 14.81
C HIS A 152 20.99 10.57 14.55
N LYS A 153 19.84 11.20 14.24
CA LYS A 153 19.72 12.64 13.95
C LYS A 153 20.73 13.12 12.88
N ASN A 154 21.06 12.25 11.93
CA ASN A 154 22.08 12.51 10.92
C ASN A 154 21.48 13.15 9.66
N LEU A 155 21.56 14.47 9.57
CA LEU A 155 21.02 15.23 8.43
C LEU A 155 21.86 15.10 7.14
N LYS A 156 23.14 14.71 7.23
CA LYS A 156 24.02 14.67 6.06
C LYS A 156 23.54 13.67 5.01
N VAL A 157 23.06 12.51 5.47
CA VAL A 157 22.52 11.46 4.60
C VAL A 157 21.29 11.98 3.85
N LEU A 158 20.41 12.68 4.55
CA LEU A 158 19.20 13.25 4.00
C LEU A 158 19.49 14.40 3.02
N MET A 159 20.44 15.28 3.34
CA MET A 159 20.89 16.35 2.44
C MET A 159 21.45 15.78 1.13
N ASN A 160 22.33 14.76 1.21
CA ASN A 160 22.87 14.11 0.01
C ASN A 160 21.75 13.53 -0.85
N TRP A 161 20.82 12.80 -0.25
CA TRP A 161 19.68 12.22 -0.96
C TRP A 161 18.79 13.29 -1.63
N CYS A 162 18.55 14.42 -0.95
CA CYS A 162 17.82 15.55 -1.53
C CYS A 162 18.56 16.13 -2.75
N THR A 163 19.88 16.30 -2.67
CA THR A 163 20.67 16.83 -3.81
C THR A 163 20.65 15.90 -5.02
N GLU A 164 20.65 14.59 -4.81
CA GLU A 164 20.58 13.59 -5.87
C GLU A 164 19.21 13.58 -6.58
N ASN A 165 18.13 13.77 -5.82
CA ASN A 165 16.75 13.64 -6.30
C ASN A 165 16.02 14.97 -6.56
N LYS A 166 16.72 16.09 -6.53
CA LYS A 166 16.18 17.46 -6.63
C LYS A 166 15.12 17.69 -7.72
N ARG A 167 15.34 17.15 -8.92
CA ARG A 167 14.39 17.31 -10.04
C ARG A 167 13.09 16.57 -9.78
N SER A 168 13.20 15.34 -9.29
CA SER A 168 12.05 14.48 -8.99
C SER A 168 11.26 15.02 -7.79
N LEU A 169 11.95 15.54 -6.76
CA LEU A 169 11.31 16.18 -5.61
C LEU A 169 10.45 17.38 -6.00
N LYS A 170 10.93 18.23 -6.93
CA LYS A 170 10.12 19.33 -7.46
C LYS A 170 8.87 18.83 -8.18
N SER A 171 8.98 17.75 -8.95
CA SER A 171 7.83 17.14 -9.62
C SER A 171 6.82 16.60 -8.62
N ILE A 172 7.28 15.93 -7.56
CA ILE A 172 6.41 15.38 -6.49
C ILE A 172 5.69 16.53 -5.75
N GLN A 173 6.41 17.61 -5.45
CA GLN A 173 5.84 18.79 -4.81
C GLN A 173 4.71 19.39 -5.64
N THR A 174 4.89 19.52 -6.97
CA THR A 174 3.84 20.02 -7.87
C THR A 174 2.64 19.08 -8.00
N LEU A 175 2.86 17.77 -7.92
CA LEU A 175 1.78 16.77 -8.03
C LEU A 175 0.92 16.71 -6.76
N ASN A 176 1.55 16.84 -5.60
CA ASN A 176 0.87 16.69 -4.30
C ASN A 176 0.38 18.01 -3.69
N ASN A 177 0.55 19.15 -4.37
CA ASN A 177 0.19 20.50 -3.87
C ASN A 177 0.68 20.74 -2.43
N SER A 178 1.89 20.28 -2.11
CA SER A 178 2.46 20.44 -0.78
C SER A 178 3.20 21.76 -0.65
N ASP A 179 2.76 22.61 0.28
CA ASP A 179 3.38 23.91 0.57
C ASP A 179 4.81 23.79 1.15
N SER A 180 5.15 22.67 1.79
CA SER A 180 6.50 22.46 2.33
C SER A 180 7.35 21.61 1.38
N SER A 181 8.57 22.08 1.12
CA SER A 181 9.59 21.32 0.39
C SER A 181 10.44 20.53 1.37
N LEU A 182 10.67 19.25 1.08
CA LEU A 182 11.58 18.43 1.89
C LEU A 182 12.98 19.06 1.95
N GLU A 183 13.47 19.65 0.85
CA GLU A 183 14.76 20.36 0.88
C GLU A 183 14.74 21.46 1.95
N PHE A 184 13.69 22.30 1.96
CA PHE A 184 13.55 23.37 2.94
C PHE A 184 13.56 22.86 4.39
N GLU A 185 12.74 21.85 4.71
CA GLU A 185 12.66 21.30 6.08
C GLU A 185 13.99 20.72 6.56
N THR A 186 14.78 20.15 5.65
CA THR A 186 16.09 19.57 6.00
C THR A 186 17.13 20.63 6.35
N TYR A 187 17.23 21.68 5.53
CA TYR A 187 18.11 22.81 5.81
C TYR A 187 17.64 23.61 7.03
N PHE A 188 16.33 23.72 7.23
CA PHE A 188 15.76 24.38 8.40
C PHE A 188 16.06 23.60 9.70
N GLN A 189 15.94 22.28 9.69
CA GLN A 189 16.33 21.45 10.83
C GLN A 189 17.84 21.53 11.10
N SER A 190 18.68 21.59 10.05
CA SER A 190 20.13 21.79 10.17
C SER A 190 20.46 23.14 10.82
N PHE A 191 19.76 24.20 10.39
CA PHE A 191 19.86 25.53 10.98
C PHE A 191 19.54 25.51 12.48
N ILE A 192 18.42 24.89 12.88
CA ILE A 192 18.04 24.77 14.30
C ILE A 192 19.09 23.98 15.09
N GLU A 193 19.64 22.90 14.54
CA GLU A 193 20.64 22.10 15.25
C GLU A 193 21.96 22.87 15.45
N ASN A 194 22.39 23.66 14.46
CA ASN A 194 23.56 24.53 14.62
C ASN A 194 23.34 25.61 15.68
N ILE A 195 22.10 26.12 15.83
CA ILE A 195 21.72 27.03 16.92
C ILE A 195 21.82 26.32 18.27
N LYS A 196 21.29 25.09 18.39
CA LYS A 196 21.39 24.29 19.62
C LYS A 196 22.84 24.01 20.03
N LEU A 197 23.73 23.79 19.05
CA LEU A 197 25.15 23.56 19.28
C LEU A 197 25.96 24.84 19.52
N GLY A 198 25.34 26.02 19.47
CA GLY A 198 26.01 27.32 19.64
C GLY A 198 26.91 27.73 18.47
N LYS A 199 26.85 27.02 17.34
CA LYS A 199 27.63 27.31 16.13
C LYS A 199 26.89 28.30 15.23
N LEU A 200 26.83 29.54 15.71
CA LEU A 200 26.17 30.66 15.01
C LEU A 200 26.69 30.92 13.58
N PRO A 201 28.01 30.92 13.28
CA PRO A 201 28.47 31.21 11.92
C PRO A 201 27.99 30.14 10.91
N ASP A 202 28.07 28.86 11.28
CA ASP A 202 27.62 27.74 10.45
C ASP A 202 26.09 27.80 10.23
N ALA A 203 25.33 28.23 11.24
CA ALA A 203 23.88 28.44 11.11
C ALA A 203 23.57 29.56 10.10
N LEU A 204 24.26 30.70 10.18
CA LEU A 204 24.05 31.84 9.27
C LEU A 204 24.44 31.50 7.83
N GLU A 205 25.48 30.69 7.63
CA GLU A 205 25.86 30.22 6.30
C GLU A 205 24.73 29.37 5.68
N VAL A 206 24.18 28.41 6.43
CA VAL A 206 23.06 27.57 5.96
C VAL A 206 21.83 28.43 5.62
N ALA A 207 21.53 29.43 6.45
CA ALA A 207 20.40 30.33 6.20
C ALA A 207 20.59 31.14 4.92
N ASN A 208 21.76 31.77 4.74
CA ASN A 208 22.02 32.64 3.60
C ASN A 208 22.15 31.87 2.27
N SER A 209 22.73 30.67 2.29
CA SER A 209 22.99 29.90 1.08
C SER A 209 21.81 29.06 0.60
N TYR A 210 21.00 28.54 1.52
CA TYR A 210 19.91 27.61 1.19
C TYR A 210 18.54 28.18 1.51
N LEU A 211 18.30 28.68 2.73
CA LEU A 211 16.95 29.08 3.16
C LEU A 211 16.42 30.31 2.40
N ILE A 212 17.27 31.29 2.08
CA ILE A 212 16.87 32.48 1.32
C ILE A 212 16.33 32.13 -0.07
N ASN A 213 16.91 31.12 -0.73
CA ASN A 213 16.48 30.71 -2.07
C ASN A 213 15.06 30.12 -2.10
N PHE A 214 14.51 29.70 -0.95
CA PHE A 214 13.14 29.16 -0.83
C PHE A 214 12.09 30.20 -0.44
N LEU A 215 12.49 31.48 -0.31
CA LEU A 215 11.57 32.58 0.00
C LEU A 215 10.65 32.96 -1.16
N ASP A 216 11.10 32.76 -2.40
CA ASP A 216 10.33 33.13 -3.61
C ASP A 216 9.18 32.14 -3.91
N ILE A 217 9.28 30.89 -3.43
CA ILE A 217 8.35 29.80 -3.81
C ILE A 217 7.11 29.78 -2.93
N ASN A 218 7.25 30.03 -1.61
CA ASN A 218 6.15 30.05 -0.63
C ASN A 218 6.38 31.12 0.43
N ALA A 219 6.32 32.38 0.00
CA ALA A 219 6.76 33.54 0.76
C ALA A 219 6.20 33.58 2.19
N ARG A 220 4.87 33.52 2.40
CA ARG A 220 4.31 33.77 3.75
C ARG A 220 4.56 32.64 4.76
N GLY A 221 4.51 31.38 4.35
CA GLY A 221 4.71 30.24 5.26
C GLY A 221 6.17 30.07 5.67
N ASN A 222 7.06 30.05 4.68
CA ASN A 222 8.50 29.83 4.90
C ASN A 222 9.14 31.03 5.61
N LEU A 223 8.70 32.26 5.32
CA LEU A 223 9.17 33.46 6.03
C LEU A 223 8.86 33.38 7.52
N ASN A 224 7.65 32.96 7.91
CA ASN A 224 7.27 32.87 9.32
C ASN A 224 8.09 31.81 10.06
N GLN A 225 8.39 30.68 9.41
CA GLN A 225 9.24 29.63 9.99
C GLN A 225 10.70 30.08 10.12
N ILE A 226 11.26 30.72 9.09
CA ILE A 226 12.62 31.29 9.16
C ILE A 226 12.68 32.39 10.22
N ALA A 227 11.69 33.28 10.30
CA ALA A 227 11.63 34.34 11.31
C ALA A 227 11.56 33.75 12.73
N SER A 228 10.79 32.68 12.93
CA SER A 228 10.72 31.96 14.21
C SER A 228 12.08 31.30 14.54
N GLY A 229 12.76 30.73 13.55
CA GLY A 229 14.12 30.21 13.70
C GLY A 229 15.16 31.30 13.98
N ALA A 230 15.03 32.47 13.35
CA ALA A 230 15.93 33.60 13.58
C ALA A 230 15.71 34.22 14.96
N ALA A 231 14.47 34.22 15.46
CA ALA A 231 14.18 34.61 16.84
C ALA A 231 14.84 33.66 17.86
N LEU A 232 15.08 32.38 17.54
CA LEU A 232 15.90 31.48 18.38
C LEU A 232 17.36 31.93 18.46
N LEU A 233 17.92 32.62 17.46
CA LEU A 233 19.28 33.18 17.54
C LEU A 233 19.36 34.30 18.59
N CYS A 234 18.30 35.11 18.67
CA CYS A 234 18.19 36.18 19.65
C CYS A 234 17.84 35.65 21.05
N TRP A 235 17.39 34.40 21.14
CA TRP A 235 16.98 33.80 22.39
C TRP A 235 18.14 33.10 23.10
N ASN A 236 18.57 33.66 24.22
CA ASN A 236 19.51 33.00 25.13
C ASN A 236 18.83 31.83 25.89
N HIS A 237 18.98 30.62 25.36
CA HIS A 237 18.35 29.39 25.85
C HIS A 237 18.75 29.03 27.30
N ASP A 238 19.98 29.32 27.69
CA ASP A 238 20.51 29.00 29.04
C ASP A 238 19.96 29.93 30.13
N SER A 239 19.62 31.17 29.77
CA SER A 239 19.13 32.14 30.75
C SER A 239 17.67 31.89 31.14
N PHE A 240 16.80 31.49 30.20
CA PHE A 240 15.37 31.31 30.46
C PHE A 240 15.00 29.93 31.02
N ARG A 241 15.67 28.85 30.61
CA ARG A 241 15.40 27.51 31.18
C ARG A 241 15.62 27.50 32.69
N ASN A 242 16.63 28.24 33.17
CA ASN A 242 16.90 28.42 34.59
C ASN A 242 15.82 29.26 35.31
N VAL A 243 15.24 30.26 34.64
CA VAL A 243 14.14 31.09 35.18
C VAL A 243 12.83 30.28 35.33
N PHE A 244 12.48 29.44 34.36
CA PHE A 244 11.29 28.58 34.45
C PHE A 244 11.48 27.35 35.35
N ALA A 245 12.71 26.80 35.44
CA ALA A 245 13.02 25.73 36.39
C ALA A 245 12.97 26.18 37.86
N GLN A 246 13.12 27.48 38.13
CA GLN A 246 12.98 28.06 39.48
C GLN A 246 11.51 28.24 39.90
N SER A 247 10.59 28.57 38.99
CA SER A 247 9.17 28.79 39.36
C SER A 247 8.42 27.49 39.68
N SER A 248 8.84 26.35 39.14
CA SER A 248 8.22 25.04 39.41
C SER A 248 8.56 24.45 40.79
N LYS A 249 9.56 25.00 41.50
CA LYS A 249 9.93 24.56 42.87
C LYS A 249 9.06 25.16 43.97
N THR A 250 8.24 26.17 43.69
CA THR A 250 7.28 26.76 44.65
C THR A 250 5.89 26.11 44.56
N GLY A 251 5.84 24.79 44.41
CA GLY A 251 4.62 23.99 44.29
C GLY A 251 3.87 23.78 45.60
N GLY A 252 3.65 24.86 46.37
CA GLY A 252 3.19 24.77 47.75
C GLY A 252 2.01 25.63 48.18
N LEU A 253 1.33 26.40 47.31
CA LEU A 253 0.08 27.12 47.69
C LEU A 253 -0.83 27.35 46.47
N LYS A 254 -1.65 26.37 46.10
CA LYS A 254 -2.55 26.43 44.93
C LYS A 254 -3.81 27.32 45.10
N SER A 255 -4.02 27.93 46.27
CA SER A 255 -5.23 28.73 46.54
C SER A 255 -5.04 30.25 46.35
N SER A 256 -3.79 30.75 46.31
CA SER A 256 -3.47 32.17 46.08
C SER A 256 -3.17 32.51 44.60
N SER A 257 -3.01 31.50 43.75
CA SER A 257 -2.52 31.64 42.37
C SER A 257 -3.49 32.33 41.40
N PHE A 258 -4.76 32.54 41.79
CA PHE A 258 -5.76 33.11 40.89
C PHE A 258 -5.70 34.64 40.80
N TYR A 259 -5.19 35.31 41.84
CA TYR A 259 -5.05 36.76 41.91
C TYR A 259 -3.60 37.25 41.79
N ASP A 260 -2.65 36.33 41.63
CA ASP A 260 -1.25 36.68 41.51
C ASP A 260 -0.94 37.06 40.06
N GLN A 261 -0.88 38.37 39.80
CA GLN A 261 -0.63 38.94 38.48
C GLN A 261 0.69 38.44 37.87
N ASN A 262 1.64 38.01 38.71
CA ASN A 262 2.88 37.35 38.28
C ASN A 262 2.65 35.98 37.65
N VAL A 263 1.70 35.17 38.15
CA VAL A 263 1.41 33.83 37.58
C VAL A 263 0.73 33.96 36.23
N HIS A 264 -0.18 34.92 36.07
CA HIS A 264 -0.81 35.20 34.78
C HIS A 264 0.22 35.71 33.75
N MET A 265 1.13 36.60 34.15
CA MET A 265 2.23 37.08 33.31
C MET A 265 3.15 35.93 32.89
N MET A 266 3.54 35.05 33.81
CA MET A 266 4.39 33.89 33.49
C MET A 266 3.70 32.89 32.56
N ASN A 267 2.41 32.63 32.74
CA ASN A 267 1.62 31.80 31.83
C ASN A 267 1.50 32.42 30.42
N GLN A 268 1.40 33.75 30.32
CA GLN A 268 1.41 34.44 29.03
C GLN A 268 2.78 34.37 28.36
N ILE A 269 3.87 34.53 29.12
CA ILE A 269 5.23 34.37 28.61
C ILE A 269 5.44 32.93 28.14
N GLU A 270 5.02 31.93 28.92
CA GLU A 270 5.11 30.51 28.55
C GLU A 270 4.34 30.20 27.26
N LYS A 271 3.14 30.76 27.07
CA LYS A 271 2.38 30.65 25.80
C LYS A 271 3.08 31.32 24.61
N ASN A 272 3.77 32.43 24.84
CA ASN A 272 4.52 33.11 23.78
C ASN A 272 5.82 32.35 23.42
N VAL A 273 6.36 31.61 24.38
CA VAL A 273 7.59 30.81 24.30
C VAL A 273 7.33 29.41 23.75
N SER A 274 6.12 28.86 23.92
CA SER A 274 5.78 27.47 23.58
C SER A 274 6.11 27.10 22.13
N HIS A 275 5.81 27.99 21.18
CA HIS A 275 6.02 27.77 19.75
C HIS A 275 7.49 27.50 19.41
N TYR A 276 8.41 28.07 20.17
CA TYR A 276 9.84 27.88 19.97
C TYR A 276 10.36 26.64 20.72
N ASN A 277 9.75 26.29 21.85
CA ASN A 277 10.00 24.99 22.48
C ASN A 277 9.58 23.87 21.53
N ASP A 278 8.43 23.99 20.86
CA ASP A 278 7.99 23.08 19.80
C ASP A 278 9.02 23.02 18.65
N LEU A 279 9.73 24.13 18.38
CA LEU A 279 10.80 24.14 17.40
C LEU A 279 12.04 23.33 17.82
N LEU A 280 12.23 23.11 19.11
CA LEU A 280 13.39 22.43 19.69
C LEU A 280 13.08 20.97 20.06
N GLU A 281 11.81 20.56 20.07
CA GLU A 281 11.38 19.21 20.42
C GLU A 281 11.94 18.11 19.51
N ASP A 282 12.12 16.93 20.09
CA ASP A 282 12.58 15.74 19.38
C ASP A 282 11.49 15.12 18.48
N LEU A 283 10.22 15.46 18.67
CA LEU A 283 9.11 15.05 17.80
C LEU A 283 9.30 15.51 16.36
N LYS A 284 10.05 16.60 16.13
CA LYS A 284 10.38 17.08 14.80
C LYS A 284 11.21 16.11 13.99
N TRP A 285 12.14 15.38 14.61
CA TRP A 285 12.92 14.36 13.91
C TRP A 285 12.02 13.24 13.40
N THR A 286 10.99 12.88 14.16
CA THR A 286 10.00 11.90 13.72
C THR A 286 9.14 12.45 12.58
N LYS A 287 8.70 13.71 12.65
CA LYS A 287 7.96 14.37 11.57
C LYS A 287 8.80 14.46 10.28
N LEU A 288 10.06 14.89 10.39
CA LEU A 288 10.99 14.99 9.27
C LEU A 288 11.29 13.62 8.65
N ALA A 289 11.52 12.60 9.48
CA ALA A 289 11.73 11.24 9.01
C ALA A 289 10.48 10.69 8.29
N ASN A 290 9.28 10.91 8.84
CA ASN A 290 8.03 10.51 8.19
C ASN A 290 7.81 11.26 6.87
N PHE A 291 8.15 12.56 6.82
CA PHE A 291 8.03 13.36 5.60
C PHE A 291 9.04 12.90 4.53
N PHE A 292 10.27 12.55 4.94
CA PHE A 292 11.23 11.89 4.06
C PHE A 292 10.66 10.57 3.51
N LEU A 293 10.15 9.69 4.38
CA LEU A 293 9.61 8.40 3.97
C LEU A 293 8.44 8.54 2.99
N PHE A 294 7.57 9.53 3.22
CA PHE A 294 6.49 9.86 2.30
C PHE A 294 7.01 10.23 0.90
N ASN A 295 7.97 11.16 0.83
CA ASN A 295 8.56 11.58 -0.45
C ASN A 295 9.35 10.45 -1.12
N PHE A 296 10.04 9.62 -0.33
CA PHE A 296 10.73 8.43 -0.80
C PHE A 296 9.75 7.44 -1.45
N ASN A 297 8.67 7.11 -0.75
CA ASN A 297 7.64 6.22 -1.27
C ASN A 297 7.02 6.76 -2.57
N SER A 298 6.69 8.07 -2.60
CA SER A 298 6.17 8.72 -3.81
C SER A 298 7.16 8.71 -4.98
N LEU A 299 8.47 8.84 -4.72
CA LEU A 299 9.50 8.81 -5.75
C LEU A 299 9.62 7.44 -6.42
N TYR A 300 9.56 6.37 -5.62
CA TYR A 300 9.70 4.99 -6.09
C TYR A 300 8.37 4.32 -6.45
N GLY A 301 7.24 5.03 -6.32
CA GLY A 301 5.92 4.47 -6.58
C GLY A 301 5.48 3.41 -5.56
N ILE A 302 6.01 3.47 -4.35
CA ILE A 302 5.66 2.58 -3.25
C ILE A 302 4.39 3.11 -2.59
N GLU A 303 3.44 2.22 -2.30
CA GLU A 303 2.21 2.58 -1.59
C GLU A 303 2.48 3.08 -0.17
N GLN A 304 1.82 4.18 0.20
CA GLN A 304 2.00 4.85 1.50
C GLN A 304 1.39 4.05 2.66
N SER A 305 0.22 3.46 2.43
CA SER A 305 -0.46 2.57 3.39
C SER A 305 -0.33 1.13 2.92
N PRO A 306 0.03 0.17 3.79
CA PRO A 306 0.06 -1.23 3.41
C PRO A 306 -1.37 -1.75 3.16
N GLU A 307 -1.59 -2.35 2.00
CA GLU A 307 -2.89 -2.88 1.56
C GLU A 307 -3.49 -3.89 2.56
N LEU A 308 -2.64 -4.68 3.22
CA LEU A 308 -3.06 -5.62 4.25
C LEU A 308 -3.87 -4.96 5.38
N LEU A 309 -3.49 -3.75 5.81
CA LEU A 309 -4.22 -3.03 6.86
C LEU A 309 -5.58 -2.56 6.37
N LEU A 310 -5.67 -2.13 5.10
CA LEU A 310 -6.93 -1.76 4.48
C LEU A 310 -7.87 -2.99 4.42
N LEU A 311 -7.36 -4.12 3.94
CA LEU A 311 -8.12 -5.38 3.84
C LEU A 311 -8.59 -5.89 5.21
N LEU A 312 -7.74 -5.77 6.24
CA LEU A 312 -8.09 -6.05 7.64
C LEU A 312 -9.18 -5.10 8.14
N SER A 313 -9.06 -3.80 7.88
CA SER A 313 -10.02 -2.80 8.35
C SER A 313 -11.41 -2.95 7.72
N ILE A 314 -11.47 -3.41 6.46
CA ILE A 314 -12.73 -3.71 5.75
C ILE A 314 -13.32 -5.05 6.24
N GLY A 315 -12.55 -5.86 6.97
CA GLY A 315 -12.99 -7.16 7.47
C GLY A 315 -13.06 -8.24 6.38
N SER A 316 -12.40 -8.05 5.23
CA SER A 316 -12.44 -9.02 4.13
C SER A 316 -11.85 -10.38 4.51
N ILE A 317 -10.99 -10.43 5.52
CA ILE A 317 -10.41 -11.66 6.09
C ILE A 317 -11.44 -12.46 6.91
N ALA A 318 -12.57 -11.85 7.28
CA ALA A 318 -13.67 -12.48 8.02
C ALA A 318 -14.82 -13.00 7.12
N LEU A 319 -14.73 -12.81 5.80
CA LEU A 319 -15.77 -13.24 4.87
C LEU A 319 -15.56 -14.67 4.39
N LYS A 320 -16.66 -15.43 4.27
CA LYS A 320 -16.65 -16.73 3.58
C LYS A 320 -16.27 -16.51 2.11
N THR A 321 -15.09 -16.98 1.72
CA THR A 321 -14.67 -16.98 0.31
C THR A 321 -15.28 -18.19 -0.40
N ARG A 322 -15.38 -18.18 -1.75
CA ARG A 322 -15.84 -19.38 -2.49
C ARG A 322 -14.88 -20.57 -2.42
N SER A 323 -13.72 -20.40 -1.80
CA SER A 323 -12.78 -21.48 -1.44
C SER A 323 -13.21 -22.22 -0.16
N CYS A 324 -14.12 -21.65 0.63
CA CYS A 324 -14.78 -22.31 1.75
C CYS A 324 -15.59 -23.50 1.20
N ALA A 325 -15.12 -24.73 1.42
CA ALA A 325 -15.80 -25.93 0.94
C ALA A 325 -17.22 -25.99 1.51
N HIS A 326 -18.22 -25.89 0.64
CA HIS A 326 -19.57 -26.38 0.90
C HIS A 326 -19.71 -27.70 0.18
N GLU A 327 -19.07 -28.75 0.68
CA GLU A 327 -19.64 -30.07 0.51
C GLU A 327 -20.58 -30.30 1.68
N ILE A 328 -21.80 -29.79 1.56
CA ILE A 328 -22.95 -30.40 2.25
C ILE A 328 -23.20 -31.71 1.52
N ASN A 329 -22.32 -32.68 1.73
CA ASN A 329 -22.64 -34.06 1.45
C ASN A 329 -23.11 -34.64 2.79
N GLU A 330 -24.43 -34.79 2.86
CA GLU A 330 -25.21 -35.41 3.92
C GLU A 330 -25.55 -34.49 5.09
N ILE A 331 -26.80 -34.00 5.04
CA ILE A 331 -27.62 -33.78 6.23
C ILE A 331 -27.59 -35.10 7.01
N VAL A 332 -26.66 -35.22 7.96
CA VAL A 332 -26.84 -36.12 9.09
C VAL A 332 -27.66 -35.32 10.08
N ASP A 333 -28.87 -35.80 10.32
CA ASP A 333 -29.82 -35.20 11.25
C ASP A 333 -29.11 -34.76 12.54
N SER A 334 -29.40 -33.53 12.93
CA SER A 334 -29.03 -32.92 14.18
C SER A 334 -29.51 -33.78 15.34
N GLU A 335 -28.65 -34.62 15.90
CA GLU A 335 -28.61 -34.99 17.32
C GLU A 335 -27.42 -35.91 17.57
N HIS A 336 -26.37 -35.36 18.20
CA HIS A 336 -25.14 -36.00 18.67
C HIS A 336 -24.01 -36.22 17.66
N ILE A 337 -23.18 -35.19 17.50
CA ILE A 337 -21.78 -35.38 17.10
C ILE A 337 -21.09 -36.16 18.23
N SER A 338 -20.85 -37.45 18.00
CA SER A 338 -20.13 -38.29 18.95
C SER A 338 -18.65 -37.89 18.99
N PHE A 339 -18.01 -37.96 20.16
CA PHE A 339 -16.57 -37.75 20.32
C PHE A 339 -15.73 -38.67 19.39
N GLU A 340 -16.30 -39.82 19.03
CA GLU A 340 -15.69 -40.82 18.17
C GLU A 340 -15.67 -40.41 16.68
N SER A 341 -16.64 -39.60 16.23
CA SER A 341 -16.63 -38.97 14.90
C SER A 341 -15.52 -37.91 14.78
N TYR A 342 -15.32 -37.09 15.82
CA TYR A 342 -14.28 -36.06 15.87
C TYR A 342 -12.87 -36.66 15.84
N LEU A 343 -12.67 -37.80 16.50
CA LEU A 343 -11.40 -38.53 16.44
C LEU A 343 -11.17 -39.18 15.07
N LYS A 344 -12.21 -39.70 14.40
CA LYS A 344 -12.09 -40.28 13.06
C LYS A 344 -11.72 -39.24 11.99
N GLU A 345 -12.23 -38.01 12.09
CA GLU A 345 -11.84 -36.90 11.20
C GLU A 345 -10.37 -36.49 11.40
N ASN A 346 -9.90 -36.42 12.66
CA ASN A 346 -8.52 -36.06 12.96
C ASN A 346 -7.50 -37.19 12.71
N LEU A 347 -7.90 -38.45 12.80
CA LEU A 347 -7.03 -39.62 12.54
C LEU A 347 -6.97 -39.99 11.03
N SER A 348 -8.01 -39.67 10.25
CA SER A 348 -8.03 -39.90 8.79
C SER A 348 -7.25 -38.85 7.98
N MET A 349 -6.64 -37.86 8.65
CA MET A 349 -5.68 -36.90 8.11
C MET A 349 -4.41 -37.55 7.50
N GLY A 350 -4.15 -38.83 7.76
CA GLY A 350 -3.03 -39.55 7.18
C GLY A 350 -3.22 -40.04 5.72
N ALA A 351 -4.45 -40.04 5.18
CA ALA A 351 -4.74 -40.77 3.93
C ALA A 351 -5.63 -40.06 2.90
N ARG A 352 -6.05 -38.80 3.12
CA ARG A 352 -6.70 -37.98 2.09
C ARG A 352 -5.79 -36.85 1.65
N SER A 353 -5.00 -37.14 0.62
CA SER A 353 -4.28 -36.11 -0.13
C SER A 353 -5.29 -35.28 -0.92
N GLY A 354 -5.65 -34.11 -0.39
CA GLY A 354 -6.44 -33.11 -1.13
C GLY A 354 -7.39 -32.31 -0.24
N ILE A 355 -7.00 -31.07 0.07
CA ILE A 355 -7.84 -29.99 0.62
C ILE A 355 -8.17 -30.12 2.11
N SER A 356 -7.15 -30.00 2.97
CA SER A 356 -7.38 -29.44 4.31
C SER A 356 -7.73 -27.97 4.16
N ASN A 357 -9.00 -27.60 4.31
CA ASN A 357 -9.37 -26.19 4.39
C ASN A 357 -8.88 -25.64 5.73
N GLU A 358 -7.67 -25.08 5.75
CA GLU A 358 -7.11 -24.27 6.85
C GLU A 358 -7.84 -22.91 6.97
N CYS A 359 -9.13 -22.86 6.65
CA CYS A 359 -9.92 -21.65 6.74
C CYS A 359 -10.47 -21.56 8.18
N PRO A 360 -10.11 -20.53 8.95
CA PRO A 360 -10.62 -20.38 10.31
C PRO A 360 -12.15 -20.27 10.35
N ILE A 361 -12.76 -19.74 9.28
CA ILE A 361 -14.22 -19.61 9.12
C ILE A 361 -14.88 -20.98 8.85
N CYS A 362 -14.18 -21.90 8.18
CA CYS A 362 -14.67 -23.27 7.91
C CYS A 362 -14.25 -24.30 8.96
N SER A 363 -13.61 -23.86 10.05
CA SER A 363 -13.35 -24.74 11.18
C SER A 363 -14.68 -25.25 11.73
N THR A 364 -14.72 -26.50 12.19
CA THR A 364 -15.91 -27.13 12.78
C THR A 364 -16.52 -26.27 13.89
N ASP A 365 -15.66 -25.60 14.66
CA ASP A 365 -16.04 -24.81 15.84
C ASP A 365 -16.70 -23.47 15.48
N LEU A 366 -16.30 -22.87 14.36
CA LEU A 366 -16.85 -21.60 13.88
C LEU A 366 -17.87 -21.80 12.76
N PHE A 367 -18.00 -23.00 12.20
CA PHE A 367 -18.93 -23.29 11.10
C PHE A 367 -20.38 -22.99 11.47
N GLU A 368 -20.81 -23.37 12.67
CA GLU A 368 -22.17 -23.14 13.17
C GLU A 368 -22.45 -21.64 13.35
N LEU A 369 -21.49 -20.90 13.90
CA LEU A 369 -21.57 -19.44 14.10
C LEU A 369 -21.49 -18.65 12.78
N THR A 370 -20.75 -19.16 11.81
CA THR A 370 -20.51 -18.51 10.52
C THR A 370 -21.53 -18.93 9.46
N SER A 371 -22.41 -19.89 9.75
CA SER A 371 -23.49 -20.36 8.86
C SER A 371 -24.30 -19.21 8.27
N HIS A 372 -24.58 -18.18 9.06
CA HIS A 372 -25.34 -16.99 8.68
C HIS A 372 -24.54 -15.88 7.99
N LEU A 373 -23.20 -16.00 7.93
CA LEU A 373 -22.39 -15.01 7.23
C LEU A 373 -22.58 -15.15 5.70
N PRO A 374 -22.82 -14.04 4.99
CA PRO A 374 -22.93 -14.08 3.55
C PRO A 374 -21.60 -14.51 2.93
N PHE A 375 -21.66 -15.30 1.87
CA PHE A 375 -20.49 -15.51 1.03
C PHE A 375 -20.11 -14.19 0.38
N SER A 376 -18.81 -13.89 0.33
CA SER A 376 -18.35 -12.80 -0.52
C SER A 376 -18.74 -13.15 -1.96
N HIS A 377 -19.75 -12.47 -2.51
CA HIS A 377 -20.24 -12.79 -3.84
C HIS A 377 -19.21 -12.51 -4.93
N GLN A 378 -18.19 -11.70 -4.63
CA GLN A 378 -17.28 -11.15 -5.61
C GLN A 378 -15.84 -11.08 -5.13
N VAL A 379 -14.93 -11.58 -5.97
CA VAL A 379 -13.48 -11.29 -5.89
C VAL A 379 -13.18 -9.92 -6.52
N LYS A 380 -14.12 -9.33 -7.26
CA LYS A 380 -14.04 -8.00 -7.90
C LYS A 380 -15.37 -7.25 -7.75
N SER A 381 -15.38 -6.07 -7.14
CA SER A 381 -16.55 -5.21 -6.94
C SER A 381 -17.17 -4.76 -8.27
N ASN A 382 -18.32 -5.32 -8.64
CA ASN A 382 -19.18 -4.85 -9.72
C ASN A 382 -20.50 -4.36 -9.10
N ILE A 383 -20.70 -3.05 -9.14
CA ILE A 383 -21.97 -2.40 -8.76
C ILE A 383 -22.96 -2.65 -9.91
N TYR A 384 -24.09 -3.31 -9.62
CA TYR A 384 -25.16 -3.52 -10.59
C TYR A 384 -26.31 -2.55 -10.33
N ASP A 385 -26.82 -1.93 -11.38
CA ASP A 385 -28.07 -1.17 -11.29
C ASP A 385 -29.26 -2.14 -11.13
N ASN A 386 -30.15 -1.85 -10.17
CA ASN A 386 -31.37 -2.62 -9.88
C ASN A 386 -31.13 -4.12 -9.57
N SER A 387 -30.33 -4.40 -8.53
CA SER A 387 -30.16 -5.75 -7.97
C SER A 387 -31.42 -6.28 -7.29
N VAL A 388 -31.71 -7.56 -7.52
CA VAL A 388 -32.82 -8.29 -6.92
C VAL A 388 -32.35 -9.62 -6.34
N MET A 389 -32.92 -10.03 -5.22
CA MET A 389 -32.62 -11.27 -4.50
C MET A 389 -33.79 -12.24 -4.60
N LEU A 390 -33.48 -13.48 -4.96
CA LEU A 390 -34.40 -14.60 -4.90
C LEU A 390 -34.45 -15.19 -3.48
N PRO A 391 -35.52 -15.94 -3.11
CA PRO A 391 -35.67 -16.54 -1.78
C PRO A 391 -34.56 -17.49 -1.34
N ASN A 392 -33.77 -18.01 -2.29
CA ASN A 392 -32.59 -18.83 -2.02
C ASN A 392 -31.31 -18.02 -1.73
N GLY A 393 -31.42 -16.70 -1.63
CA GLY A 393 -30.30 -15.81 -1.33
C GLY A 393 -29.44 -15.42 -2.54
N ASN A 394 -29.78 -15.89 -3.75
CA ASN A 394 -29.05 -15.52 -4.96
C ASN A 394 -29.47 -14.14 -5.45
N VAL A 395 -28.49 -13.26 -5.67
CA VAL A 395 -28.69 -11.88 -6.14
C VAL A 395 -28.34 -11.77 -7.63
N TYR A 396 -29.25 -11.19 -8.40
CA TYR A 396 -29.11 -10.98 -9.84
C TYR A 396 -29.43 -9.54 -10.23
N GLN A 397 -28.92 -9.12 -11.38
CA GLN A 397 -29.42 -7.91 -12.05
C GLN A 397 -30.80 -8.23 -12.64
N TYR A 398 -31.81 -7.43 -12.29
CA TYR A 398 -33.22 -7.71 -12.64
C TYR A 398 -33.43 -7.93 -14.14
N GLU A 399 -32.86 -7.04 -14.98
CA GLU A 399 -32.98 -7.12 -16.44
C GLU A 399 -32.44 -8.45 -17.00
N LYS A 400 -31.28 -8.89 -16.50
CA LYS A 400 -30.63 -10.14 -16.95
C LYS A 400 -31.41 -11.36 -16.48
N LEU A 401 -31.96 -11.34 -15.27
CA LEU A 401 -32.79 -12.42 -14.73
C LEU A 401 -34.06 -12.60 -15.57
N MET A 402 -34.73 -11.49 -15.90
CA MET A 402 -35.93 -11.49 -16.73
C MET A 402 -35.63 -11.90 -18.17
N LEU A 403 -34.52 -11.45 -18.74
CA LEU A 403 -34.09 -11.85 -20.09
C LEU A 403 -33.82 -13.36 -20.18
N ASN A 404 -33.14 -13.93 -19.19
CA ASN A 404 -32.86 -15.37 -19.15
C ASN A 404 -34.14 -16.19 -19.01
N ASN A 405 -35.07 -15.75 -18.16
CA ASN A 405 -36.37 -16.41 -17.97
C ASN A 405 -37.28 -16.31 -19.20
N TRP A 406 -37.21 -15.19 -19.91
CA TRP A 406 -37.91 -15.03 -21.19
C TRP A 406 -37.35 -15.96 -22.27
N LYS A 407 -36.02 -16.11 -22.35
CA LYS A 407 -35.39 -17.09 -23.26
C LYS A 407 -35.80 -18.52 -22.93
N LEU A 408 -35.77 -18.91 -21.65
CA LEU A 408 -36.23 -20.21 -21.17
C LEU A 408 -37.71 -20.47 -21.50
N SER A 409 -38.55 -19.43 -21.45
CA SER A 409 -39.96 -19.53 -21.83
C SER A 409 -40.13 -19.72 -23.34
N GLN A 410 -39.32 -19.07 -24.19
CA GLN A 410 -39.38 -19.29 -25.64
C GLN A 410 -38.97 -20.70 -26.04
N ASP A 411 -37.95 -21.27 -25.39
CA ASP A 411 -37.52 -22.64 -25.64
C ASP A 411 -38.63 -23.65 -25.26
N SER A 412 -39.43 -23.37 -24.22
CA SER A 412 -40.58 -24.21 -23.84
C SER A 412 -41.79 -24.11 -24.78
N VAL A 413 -41.98 -22.98 -25.49
CA VAL A 413 -43.12 -22.75 -26.41
C VAL A 413 -42.85 -23.34 -27.80
N LEU A 414 -41.57 -23.42 -28.20
CA LEU A 414 -41.15 -24.07 -29.45
C LEU A 414 -41.42 -25.59 -29.45
N GLU A 415 -41.52 -26.23 -28.28
CA GLU A 415 -41.85 -27.64 -28.16
C GLU A 415 -43.36 -27.94 -28.18
N SER A 416 -44.25 -26.96 -27.96
CA SER A 416 -45.69 -27.20 -27.77
C SER A 416 -46.64 -26.58 -28.80
N SER A 417 -46.22 -25.65 -29.66
CA SER A 417 -47.13 -25.10 -30.69
C SER A 417 -46.41 -24.38 -31.83
N GLY A 418 -46.55 -24.90 -33.05
CA GLY A 418 -46.14 -24.21 -34.27
C GLY A 418 -47.07 -23.05 -34.62
N SER A 419 -46.86 -21.87 -34.04
CA SER A 419 -47.22 -20.59 -34.69
C SER A 419 -46.36 -19.47 -34.12
N GLY A 420 -45.70 -18.73 -35.02
CA GLY A 420 -44.70 -17.73 -34.68
C GLY A 420 -45.28 -16.35 -34.37
N SER A 421 -44.68 -15.70 -33.38
CA SER A 421 -44.64 -14.25 -33.28
C SER A 421 -43.29 -13.85 -32.66
N MET A 422 -42.30 -13.56 -33.51
CA MET A 422 -40.99 -13.08 -33.08
C MET A 422 -41.11 -11.62 -32.64
N ARG A 423 -41.11 -11.37 -31.32
CA ARG A 423 -40.71 -10.07 -30.77
C ARG A 423 -39.21 -10.14 -30.45
N SER A 424 -38.42 -9.23 -31.02
CA SER A 424 -36.98 -9.15 -30.80
C SER A 424 -36.65 -8.91 -29.32
N ALA A 425 -35.63 -9.60 -28.79
CA ALA A 425 -35.09 -9.40 -27.45
C ALA A 425 -34.66 -7.93 -27.19
N SER A 426 -34.30 -7.19 -28.24
CA SER A 426 -33.97 -5.77 -28.15
C SER A 426 -35.18 -4.91 -27.77
N ALA A 427 -36.36 -5.20 -28.30
CA ALA A 427 -37.58 -4.43 -28.01
C ALA A 427 -38.05 -4.63 -26.57
N PHE A 428 -37.80 -5.81 -25.98
CA PHE A 428 -38.11 -6.11 -24.58
C PHE A 428 -37.18 -5.35 -23.61
N LEU A 429 -35.89 -5.29 -23.90
CA LEU A 429 -34.92 -4.52 -23.11
C LEU A 429 -35.21 -3.01 -23.16
N THR A 430 -35.56 -2.46 -24.33
CA THR A 430 -35.92 -1.04 -24.45
C THR A 430 -37.20 -0.70 -23.69
N SER A 431 -38.16 -1.63 -23.56
CA SER A 431 -39.37 -1.41 -22.74
C SER A 431 -39.12 -1.48 -21.23
N LEU A 432 -38.10 -2.24 -20.78
CA LEU A 432 -37.73 -2.37 -19.37
C LEU A 432 -36.89 -1.18 -18.87
N GLN A 433 -36.08 -0.59 -19.75
CA GLN A 433 -35.24 0.57 -19.43
C GLN A 433 -36.00 1.90 -19.45
N ALA A 434 -37.22 1.95 -19.99
CA ALA A 434 -38.01 3.18 -20.16
C ALA A 434 -38.92 3.52 -18.97
N SER A 435 -38.90 2.75 -17.87
CA SER A 435 -39.80 2.94 -16.72
C SER A 435 -39.04 3.11 -15.41
N ASP A 436 -38.77 4.36 -15.02
CA ASP A 436 -38.35 4.72 -13.65
C ASP A 436 -39.52 4.89 -12.68
N ASP A 437 -40.78 4.81 -13.17
CA ASP A 437 -41.99 4.89 -12.34
C ASP A 437 -42.52 3.49 -11.97
N VAL A 438 -42.60 3.23 -10.67
CA VAL A 438 -43.04 1.96 -10.05
C VAL A 438 -44.49 1.58 -10.40
N ASP A 439 -45.35 2.56 -10.71
CA ASP A 439 -46.80 2.33 -10.86
C ASP A 439 -47.24 1.95 -12.29
N ARG A 440 -46.35 1.91 -13.28
CA ARG A 440 -46.69 1.52 -14.67
C ARG A 440 -46.21 0.12 -15.07
N GLN A 441 -45.68 -0.66 -14.13
CA GLN A 441 -45.16 -2.01 -14.40
C GLN A 441 -46.24 -3.07 -14.67
N GLU A 442 -47.53 -2.75 -14.45
CA GLU A 442 -48.64 -3.69 -14.63
C GLU A 442 -49.01 -3.91 -16.11
N GLU A 443 -48.86 -2.91 -17.00
CA GLU A 443 -49.41 -2.99 -18.36
C GLU A 443 -48.57 -3.84 -19.33
N HIS A 444 -47.28 -4.09 -19.04
CA HIS A 444 -46.41 -4.94 -19.87
C HIS A 444 -46.28 -6.39 -19.36
N ALA A 445 -46.97 -6.74 -18.26
CA ALA A 445 -46.91 -8.05 -17.61
C ALA A 445 -47.67 -9.17 -18.33
N SER A 446 -48.38 -8.86 -19.43
CA SER A 446 -49.24 -9.79 -20.17
C SER A 446 -48.49 -10.72 -21.15
N LEU A 447 -47.16 -10.62 -21.27
CA LEU A 447 -46.37 -11.39 -22.26
C LEU A 447 -45.45 -12.47 -21.65
N LEU A 448 -45.24 -12.47 -20.34
CA LEU A 448 -44.61 -13.59 -19.63
C LEU A 448 -45.72 -14.38 -18.96
N GLY A 449 -46.33 -15.29 -19.72
CA GLY A 449 -47.29 -16.27 -19.22
C GLY A 449 -46.63 -17.29 -18.29
N SER A 450 -46.15 -16.85 -17.12
CA SER A 450 -46.11 -17.66 -15.90
C SER A 450 -45.61 -16.77 -14.75
N HIS A 451 -46.31 -16.83 -13.61
CA HIS A 451 -45.91 -16.18 -12.36
C HIS A 451 -44.66 -16.84 -11.72
N LYS A 452 -43.83 -17.54 -12.51
CA LYS A 452 -42.71 -18.36 -12.04
C LYS A 452 -41.41 -17.89 -12.70
N ILE A 453 -40.44 -17.51 -11.88
CA ILE A 453 -39.08 -17.12 -12.26
C ILE A 453 -38.16 -18.25 -11.83
N VAL A 454 -37.49 -18.85 -12.79
CA VAL A 454 -36.50 -19.91 -12.59
C VAL A 454 -35.14 -19.27 -12.32
N ASP A 455 -34.49 -19.74 -11.27
CA ASP A 455 -33.10 -19.39 -10.97
C ASP A 455 -32.16 -20.01 -12.02
N PRO A 456 -31.38 -19.21 -12.77
CA PRO A 456 -30.44 -19.72 -13.77
C PRO A 456 -29.34 -20.64 -13.22
N LEU A 457 -29.01 -20.54 -11.93
CA LEU A 457 -27.93 -21.33 -11.31
C LEU A 457 -28.43 -22.63 -10.69
N THR A 458 -29.62 -22.61 -10.07
CA THR A 458 -30.14 -23.75 -9.31
C THR A 458 -31.31 -24.46 -9.98
N GLY A 459 -31.92 -23.87 -11.02
CA GLY A 459 -33.10 -24.41 -11.70
C GLY A 459 -34.39 -24.34 -10.87
N GLN A 460 -34.37 -23.75 -9.66
CA GLN A 460 -35.53 -23.64 -8.78
C GLN A 460 -36.49 -22.54 -9.26
N SER A 461 -37.80 -22.82 -9.23
CA SER A 461 -38.84 -21.86 -9.64
C SER A 461 -39.40 -21.09 -8.44
N PHE A 462 -39.33 -19.76 -8.48
CA PHE A 462 -39.85 -18.86 -7.46
C PHE A 462 -41.00 -18.00 -7.99
N ARG A 463 -41.86 -17.52 -7.11
CA ARG A 463 -42.89 -16.55 -7.51
C ARG A 463 -42.28 -15.17 -7.60
N ARG A 464 -42.74 -14.36 -8.55
CA ARG A 464 -42.24 -12.98 -8.75
C ARG A 464 -42.44 -12.09 -7.52
N GLU A 465 -43.51 -12.31 -6.76
CA GLU A 465 -43.82 -11.61 -5.50
C GLU A 465 -42.76 -11.86 -4.41
N GLN A 466 -41.99 -12.93 -4.53
CA GLN A 466 -40.97 -13.32 -3.54
C GLN A 466 -39.60 -12.69 -3.83
N ILE A 467 -39.50 -11.86 -4.88
CA ILE A 467 -38.27 -11.19 -5.27
C ILE A 467 -38.13 -9.90 -4.48
N VAL A 468 -37.04 -9.78 -3.73
CA VAL A 468 -36.75 -8.60 -2.91
C VAL A 468 -35.73 -7.73 -3.63
N LYS A 469 -35.99 -6.42 -3.75
CA LYS A 469 -35.00 -5.47 -4.25
C LYS A 469 -33.89 -5.31 -3.22
N VAL A 470 -32.64 -5.47 -3.66
CA VAL A 470 -31.45 -5.28 -2.81
C VAL A 470 -30.73 -4.04 -3.28
N TYR A 471 -30.36 -3.18 -2.35
CA TYR A 471 -29.52 -2.03 -2.61
C TYR A 471 -28.05 -2.41 -2.36
N PRO A 472 -27.10 -1.90 -3.16
CA PRO A 472 -25.69 -2.08 -2.84
C PRO A 472 -25.44 -1.51 -1.44
N THR A 473 -24.86 -2.33 -0.57
CA THR A 473 -24.35 -1.91 0.75
C THR A 473 -22.86 -1.71 0.66
#